data_AF-A0A7V7XDA4-F1
#
_entry.id   AF-A0A7V7XDA4-F1
#
_cell.length_a   1.000
_cell.length_b   1.000
_cell.length_c   1.000
_cell.angle_alpha   90.00
_cell.angle_beta   90.00
_cell.angle_gamma   90.00
#
_symmetry.space_group_name_H-M   'P 1'
#
loop_
_entity.id
_entity.type
_entity.pdbx_description
1 polymer ?
#
loop_
_entity_poly.entity_id
_entity_poly.type
_entity_poly.pdbx_seq_one_letter_code
_entity_poly.pdbx_strand_id
1 'polypeptide(L)'
;MMIEMHTRKFLTEQYTEAHFEALLQLMDKLHDAATVNNVTAVSPLSAREIIGWLDDIIFTAEETIRELQANMDPVPAESAKVYSDN
;
A
#
# COMPACT_ATOMS: atom_id res chain seq x y z
N MET A 1 9.38 -5.94 26.52
CA MET A 1 8.25 -5.06 26.88
C MET A 1 8.47 -3.56 26.64
N MET A 2 9.59 -2.91 26.99
CA MET A 2 9.81 -1.47 26.64
C MET A 2 10.23 -1.25 25.18
N ILE A 3 11.00 -2.16 24.58
CA ILE A 3 11.44 -2.08 23.17
C ILE A 3 10.24 -2.20 22.22
N GLU A 4 9.30 -3.10 22.49
CA GLU A 4 8.10 -3.33 21.67
C GLU A 4 7.18 -2.11 21.57
N MET A 5 7.09 -1.30 22.64
CA MET A 5 6.25 -0.10 22.66
C MET A 5 6.85 1.05 21.85
N HIS A 6 8.17 1.20 21.87
CA HIS A 6 8.87 2.20 21.06
C HIS A 6 8.80 1.86 19.56
N THR A 7 8.98 0.58 19.22
CA THR A 7 8.82 0.11 17.84
C THR A 7 7.39 0.32 17.34
N ARG A 8 6.37 0.00 18.14
CA ARG A 8 4.97 0.22 17.77
C ARG A 8 4.67 1.70 17.52
N LYS A 9 5.12 2.58 18.41
CA LYS A 9 4.91 4.03 18.26
C LYS A 9 5.57 4.57 17.00
N PHE A 10 6.82 4.18 16.75
CA PHE A 10 7.52 4.55 15.53
C PHE A 10 6.75 4.10 14.28
N LEU A 11 6.29 2.85 14.23
CA LEU A 11 5.55 2.33 13.07
C LEU A 11 4.22 3.05 12.87
N THR A 12 3.47 3.34 13.93
CA THR A 12 2.21 4.11 13.81
C THR A 12 2.43 5.53 13.27
N GLU A 13 3.60 6.11 13.52
CA GLU A 13 3.98 7.42 12.95
C GLU A 13 4.43 7.31 11.48
N GLN A 14 4.86 6.13 11.03
CA GLN A 14 5.23 5.88 9.62
C GLN A 14 4.02 5.55 8.73
N TYR A 15 3.02 4.82 9.22
CA TYR A 15 1.85 4.41 8.43
C TYR A 15 0.69 5.40 8.56
N THR A 16 0.94 6.66 8.24
CA THR A 16 -0.07 7.72 8.21
C THR A 16 -0.56 7.96 6.79
N GLU A 17 -1.74 8.58 6.66
CA GLU A 17 -2.31 8.99 5.36
C GLU A 17 -1.32 9.83 4.55
N ALA A 18 -0.64 10.79 5.19
CA ALA A 18 0.35 11.65 4.54
C ALA A 18 1.53 10.87 3.95
N HIS A 19 1.98 9.79 4.59
CA HIS A 19 3.04 8.95 4.05
C HIS A 19 2.57 8.08 2.87
N PHE A 20 1.32 7.58 2.91
CA PHE A 20 0.73 6.90 1.76
C PHE A 20 0.55 7.84 0.56
N GLU A 21 0.11 9.07 0.80
CA GLU A 21 0.01 10.09 -0.24
C GLU A 21 1.39 10.42 -0.84
N ALA A 22 2.40 10.61 0.01
CA ALA A 22 3.77 10.87 -0.45
C ALA A 22 4.34 9.73 -1.30
N LEU A 23 4.07 8.47 -0.91
CA LEU A 23 4.46 7.31 -1.72
C LEU A 23 3.76 7.32 -3.09
N LEU A 24 2.45 7.59 -3.11
CA LEU A 24 1.70 7.67 -4.36
C LEU A 24 2.22 8.76 -5.29
N GLN A 25 2.58 9.94 -4.74
CA GLN A 25 3.17 11.03 -5.52
C GLN A 25 4.55 10.68 -6.09
N LEU A 26 5.37 9.89 -5.37
CA LEU A 26 6.64 9.40 -5.90
C LEU A 26 6.44 8.41 -7.04
N MET A 27 5.46 7.51 -6.89
CA MET A 27 5.06 6.56 -7.92
C MET A 27 4.54 7.24 -9.19
N ASP A 28 3.75 8.31 -9.04
CA ASP A 28 3.23 9.11 -10.15
C ASP A 28 4.37 9.74 -10.98
N LYS A 29 5.37 10.33 -10.32
CA LYS A 29 6.56 10.89 -10.99
C LYS A 29 7.38 9.82 -11.72
N LEU A 30 7.50 8.64 -11.13
CA LEU A 30 8.18 7.51 -11.77
C LEU A 30 7.40 7.05 -13.01
N HIS A 31 6.07 7.00 -12.93
CA HIS A 31 5.18 6.68 -14.04
C HIS A 31 5.26 7.70 -15.18
N ASP A 32 5.28 9.00 -14.87
CA ASP A 32 5.49 10.06 -15.86
C ASP A 32 6.80 9.87 -16.63
N ALA A 33 7.90 9.64 -15.90
CA ALA A 33 9.21 9.40 -16.51
C ALA A 33 9.26 8.12 -17.36
N ALA A 34 8.56 7.06 -16.94
CA ALA A 34 8.44 5.82 -17.69
C ALA A 34 7.64 5.99 -18.99
N THR A 35 6.55 6.77 -18.96
CA THR A 35 5.69 7.03 -20.12
C THR A 35 6.43 7.70 -21.27
N VAL A 36 7.44 8.53 -20.96
CA VAL A 36 8.30 9.18 -21.95
C VAL A 36 9.63 8.44 -22.19
N ASN A 37 9.76 7.20 -21.69
CA ASN A 37 10.97 6.37 -21.78
C ASN A 37 12.25 7.07 -21.27
N ASN A 38 12.14 7.83 -20.18
CA ASN A 38 13.25 8.61 -19.58
C ASN A 38 13.33 8.43 -18.05
N VAL A 39 13.24 7.19 -17.59
CA VAL A 39 13.27 6.86 -16.15
C VAL A 39 14.58 7.30 -15.47
N THR A 40 15.68 7.37 -16.22
CA THR A 40 16.98 7.86 -15.74
C THR A 40 16.97 9.33 -15.30
N ALA A 41 15.95 10.11 -15.66
CA ALA A 41 15.79 11.48 -15.19
C ALA A 41 15.38 11.58 -13.72
N VAL A 42 14.76 10.54 -13.16
CA VAL A 42 14.18 10.54 -11.80
C VAL A 42 14.75 9.44 -10.90
N SER A 43 15.55 8.53 -11.45
CA SER A 43 16.17 7.44 -10.72
C SER A 43 17.56 7.09 -11.26
N PRO A 44 18.53 6.77 -10.40
CA PRO A 44 19.83 6.24 -10.82
C PRO A 44 19.77 4.75 -11.21
N LEU A 45 18.65 4.07 -10.97
CA LEU A 45 18.50 2.64 -11.25
C LEU A 45 18.18 2.38 -12.73
N SER A 46 18.58 1.22 -13.23
CA SER A 46 18.15 0.76 -14.55
C SER A 46 16.66 0.43 -14.55
N ALA A 47 16.02 0.50 -15.73
CA ALA A 47 14.61 0.12 -15.87
C ALA A 47 14.33 -1.30 -15.37
N ARG A 48 15.25 -2.25 -15.57
CA ARG A 48 15.14 -3.63 -15.09
C ARG A 48 15.12 -3.72 -13.56
N GLU A 49 15.97 -2.96 -12.88
CA GLU A 49 15.99 -2.92 -11.42
C GLU A 49 14.71 -2.29 -10.87
N ILE A 50 14.23 -1.22 -11.52
CA ILE A 50 12.98 -0.57 -11.14
C ILE A 50 11.80 -1.52 -11.30
N ILE A 51 11.70 -2.26 -12.41
CA ILE A 51 10.68 -3.28 -12.60
C ILE A 51 10.70 -4.29 -11.45
N GLY A 52 11.88 -4.82 -11.09
CA GLY A 52 11.99 -5.75 -9.96
C GLY A 52 11.48 -5.18 -8.64
N TRP A 53 11.84 -3.94 -8.31
CA TRP A 53 11.32 -3.26 -7.12
C TRP A 53 9.81 -3.04 -7.17
N LEU A 54 9.27 -2.69 -8.33
CA LEU A 54 7.82 -2.50 -8.50
C LEU A 54 7.06 -3.82 -8.35
N ASP A 55 7.58 -4.91 -8.89
CA ASP A 55 6.99 -6.24 -8.75
C ASP A 55 6.94 -6.65 -7.26
N ASP A 56 8.03 -6.44 -6.51
CA ASP A 56 8.09 -6.74 -5.07
C ASP A 56 7.12 -5.87 -4.26
N ILE A 57 7.01 -4.58 -4.61
CA ILE A 57 6.06 -3.65 -3.97
C ILE A 57 4.62 -4.08 -4.24
N ILE A 58 4.29 -4.39 -5.49
CA ILE A 58 2.94 -4.85 -5.89
C ILE A 58 2.61 -6.12 -5.14
N PHE A 59 3.50 -7.12 -5.16
CA PHE A 59 3.30 -8.37 -4.45
C PHE A 59 3.03 -8.15 -2.95
N THR A 60 3.87 -7.34 -2.30
CA THR A 60 3.74 -7.06 -0.87
C THR A 60 2.45 -6.31 -0.55
N ALA A 61 2.07 -5.33 -1.37
CA ALA A 61 0.82 -4.58 -1.21
C ALA A 61 -0.40 -5.49 -1.39
N GLU A 62 -0.38 -6.37 -2.39
CA GLU A 62 -1.45 -7.33 -2.61
C GLU A 62 -1.60 -8.33 -1.46
N GLU A 63 -0.51 -8.91 -0.97
CA GLU A 63 -0.52 -9.78 0.21
C GLU A 63 -1.06 -9.04 1.43
N THR A 64 -0.60 -7.81 1.66
CA THR A 64 -1.09 -6.97 2.77
C THR A 64 -2.59 -6.73 2.68
N ILE A 65 -3.12 -6.42 1.48
CA ILE A 65 -4.56 -6.24 1.26
C ILE A 65 -5.30 -7.56 1.53
N ARG A 66 -4.81 -8.69 1.00
CA ARG A 66 -5.41 -10.02 1.23
C ARG A 66 -5.50 -10.33 2.71
N GLU A 67 -4.44 -10.11 3.47
CA GLU A 67 -4.40 -10.33 4.92
C GLU A 67 -5.34 -9.38 5.68
N LEU A 68 -5.36 -8.08 5.33
CA LEU A 68 -6.27 -7.13 5.96
C LEU A 68 -7.73 -7.50 5.70
N GLN A 69 -8.07 -7.88 4.47
CA GLN A 69 -9.41 -8.32 4.11
C GLN A 69 -9.81 -9.62 4.79
N ALA A 70 -8.90 -10.60 4.90
CA ALA A 70 -9.16 -11.86 5.59
C ALA A 70 -9.39 -11.67 7.11
N ASN A 71 -8.76 -10.65 7.69
CA ASN A 71 -8.87 -10.32 9.11
C ASN A 71 -9.98 -9.29 9.43
N MET A 72 -10.57 -8.66 8.43
CA MET A 72 -11.83 -7.93 8.58
C MET A 72 -12.93 -8.98 8.73
N ASP A 73 -13.51 -9.12 9.93
CA ASP A 73 -14.60 -10.05 10.20
C ASP A 73 -15.62 -10.03 9.05
N PRO A 74 -16.09 -11.18 8.55
CA PRO A 74 -17.19 -11.18 7.60
C PRO A 74 -18.36 -10.47 8.26
N VAL A 75 -18.83 -9.38 7.64
CA VAL A 75 -20.06 -8.70 8.07
C VAL A 75 -21.13 -9.77 8.27
N PRO A 76 -21.65 -9.98 9.49
CA PRO A 76 -22.64 -11.01 9.73
C PRO A 76 -23.83 -10.76 8.80
N ALA A 77 -24.24 -11.78 8.03
CA ALA A 77 -25.33 -11.73 7.06
C ALA A 77 -26.72 -11.42 7.67
N GLU A 78 -26.80 -11.01 8.94
CA GLU A 78 -28.02 -10.83 9.71
C GLU A 78 -28.65 -9.43 9.53
N SER A 79 -27.91 -8.44 9.01
CA SER A 79 -28.45 -7.12 8.68
C SER A 79 -29.22 -7.07 7.35
N ALA A 80 -29.15 -8.13 6.52
CA ALA A 80 -29.86 -8.20 5.24
C ALA A 80 -31.35 -8.62 5.36
N LYS A 81 -31.82 -9.04 6.55
CA LYS A 81 -33.22 -9.46 6.76
C LYS A 81 -34.17 -8.36 7.25
N VAL A 82 -33.69 -7.14 7.52
CA VAL A 82 -34.53 -6.09 8.14
C VAL A 82 -35.24 -5.19 7.13
N TYR A 83 -35.02 -5.37 5.82
CA TYR A 83 -35.65 -4.54 4.78
C TYR A 83 -36.64 -5.27 3.85
N SER A 84 -37.05 -6.52 4.15
CA SER A 84 -38.11 -7.18 3.34
C SER A 84 -39.53 -6.99 3.86
N ASP A 85 -39.71 -6.44 5.07
CA ASP A 85 -41.02 -6.34 5.70
C ASP A 85 -41.31 -4.88 6.09
N ASN A 86 -41.61 -4.03 5.10
CA ASN A 86 -42.50 -2.87 5.24
C ASN A 86 -42.97 -2.33 3.89
#